data_AF-U1WDM7-F1
#
_entry.id   AF-U1WDM7-F1
#
_cell.length_a   1.000
_cell.length_b   1.000
_cell.length_c   1.000
_cell.angle_alpha   90.00
_cell.angle_beta   90.00
_cell.angle_gamma   90.00
#
_symmetry.space_group_name_H-M   'P 1'
#
loop_
_entity.id
_entity.type
_entity.pdbx_description
1 polymer ?
#
loop_
_entity_poly.entity_id
_entity_poly.type
_entity_poly.pdbx_seq_one_letter_code
_entity_poly.pdbx_strand_id
1 'polypeptide(L)'
;MGYTAIWANNKEKLNKNELAKLEKDGLDVIEDIYDYAKTGFDSITPDDMDRFKWAGVYQQRPKDGHFMMRVRIPSGNLSTDQARVLAGIANDYGRDLVDITTRQAIQFHWLRVEQLPDIFERLASVGLSSFEACGDCPRTIVGNPLAGLDRDELMDTTPLVQALSDTFLMNRDFSNLPRKYKISISSNIYNAGHAEINDLAFTPATKVINGEEVIGFHVWVGGGLSARPFLAQQLDAFVRPEEVVKVAIGVTTIFRDYGYRQKRNHARLKFLVADWGAEKFLGKLKEQIGELETRGQDRTIGWNAGYFTGVHKQRQEGLNYIGLSVPVGRMSAQELEELARLADEYGNGSLRTCNSQNIVITSVSDEKVEALLQENVLKRLTPFPQHFSAFAVSCTGIEFCNLAIVETKERMRQLAGYLDEHVELDEPIRMHMVGCPNACGQRQIADIGFQGALIKTETGMKDAFDIYIGGTLGENAQFNQKLKGRVLGDQLHRVLLPLLAYYKEEKQTGESFFQFVQRVGTEPFQERINAALEQLA
;
A
#
# COMPACT_ATOMS: atom_id res chain seq x y z
N MET A 1 -11.56 25.95 8.99
CA MET A 1 -10.23 25.68 8.40
C MET A 1 -9.18 26.35 9.27
N GLY A 2 -8.04 25.71 9.53
CA GLY A 2 -6.94 26.31 10.31
C GLY A 2 -6.05 27.29 9.53
N TYR A 3 -6.32 27.47 8.23
CA TYR A 3 -5.53 28.29 7.31
C TYR A 3 -6.40 29.09 6.34
N THR A 4 -5.79 30.07 5.65
CA THR A 4 -6.43 30.85 4.58
C THR A 4 -6.45 30.06 3.27
N ALA A 5 -7.63 29.57 2.85
CA ALA A 5 -7.79 28.80 1.62
C ALA A 5 -7.81 29.68 0.36
N ILE A 6 -6.64 30.13 -0.11
CA ILE A 6 -6.51 31.01 -1.29
C ILE A 6 -7.14 30.39 -2.55
N TRP A 7 -7.03 29.06 -2.69
CA TRP A 7 -7.65 28.30 -3.78
C TRP A 7 -9.19 28.35 -3.79
N ALA A 8 -9.82 28.69 -2.66
CA ALA A 8 -11.28 28.78 -2.54
C ALA A 8 -11.86 30.08 -3.14
N ASN A 9 -11.00 31.06 -3.47
CA ASN A 9 -11.43 32.35 -4.02
C ASN A 9 -12.01 32.25 -5.44
N ASN A 10 -11.64 31.21 -6.21
CA ASN A 10 -12.18 30.93 -7.54
C ASN A 10 -13.09 29.70 -7.51
N LYS A 11 -14.29 29.85 -6.93
CA LYS A 11 -15.24 28.73 -6.75
C LYS A 11 -15.64 28.06 -8.07
N GLU A 12 -15.65 28.78 -9.18
CA GLU A 12 -15.94 28.27 -10.52
C GLU A 12 -14.90 27.28 -11.05
N LYS A 13 -13.71 27.23 -10.44
CA LYS A 13 -12.66 26.24 -10.75
C LYS A 13 -12.68 25.03 -9.83
N LEU A 14 -13.69 24.90 -8.95
CA LEU A 14 -13.81 23.81 -7.98
C LEU A 14 -14.80 22.75 -8.46
N ASN A 15 -14.49 21.48 -8.19
CA ASN A 15 -15.43 20.38 -8.43
C ASN A 15 -16.43 20.22 -7.26
N LYS A 16 -17.48 19.41 -7.44
CA LYS A 16 -18.52 19.20 -6.40
C LYS A 16 -17.95 18.77 -5.04
N ASN A 17 -16.95 17.88 -5.01
CA ASN A 17 -16.35 17.44 -3.75
C ASN A 17 -15.64 18.58 -3.01
N GLU A 18 -15.04 19.52 -3.74
CA GLU A 18 -14.38 20.70 -3.14
C GLU A 18 -15.40 21.65 -2.53
N LEU A 19 -16.53 21.88 -3.20
CA LEU A 19 -17.62 22.68 -2.66
C LEU A 19 -18.18 22.06 -1.37
N ALA A 20 -18.37 20.74 -1.35
CA ALA A 20 -18.80 20.02 -0.15
C ALA A 20 -17.78 20.14 1.01
N LYS A 21 -16.47 20.07 0.72
CA LYS A 21 -15.41 20.27 1.74
C LYS A 21 -15.34 21.70 2.27
N LEU A 22 -15.78 22.70 1.49
CA LEU A 22 -15.87 24.09 1.94
C LEU A 22 -17.07 24.35 2.84
N GLU A 23 -18.16 23.61 2.63
CA GLU A 23 -19.36 23.68 3.45
C GLU A 23 -19.13 23.08 4.84
N LYS A 24 -18.47 21.92 4.90
CA LYS A 24 -18.21 21.17 6.15
C LYS A 24 -16.91 20.39 6.02
N ASP A 25 -16.05 20.50 7.03
CA ASP A 25 -14.78 19.78 7.05
C ASP A 25 -15.06 18.27 7.09
N GLY A 26 -14.21 17.48 6.45
CA GLY A 26 -14.37 16.04 6.46
C GLY A 26 -14.30 15.46 7.87
N LEU A 27 -13.50 16.05 8.77
CA LEU A 27 -13.35 15.59 10.15
C LEU A 27 -14.63 15.77 10.99
N ASP A 28 -15.50 16.72 10.64
CA ASP A 28 -16.72 16.99 11.40
C ASP A 28 -17.68 15.78 11.38
N VAL A 29 -17.60 14.95 10.33
CA VAL A 29 -18.43 13.75 10.18
C VAL A 29 -18.21 12.69 11.27
N ILE A 30 -17.07 12.73 11.96
CA ILE A 30 -16.73 11.77 13.00
C ILE A 30 -17.74 11.89 14.15
N GLU A 31 -18.14 13.10 14.51
CA GLU A 31 -19.16 13.35 15.53
C GLU A 31 -20.56 12.98 15.01
N ASP A 32 -20.88 13.33 13.76
CA ASP A 32 -22.19 13.00 13.17
C ASP A 32 -22.45 11.49 13.11
N ILE A 33 -21.40 10.67 12.97
CA ILE A 33 -21.53 9.20 12.99
C ILE A 33 -22.20 8.70 14.27
N TYR A 34 -21.99 9.35 15.42
CA TYR A 34 -22.66 8.95 16.67
C TYR A 34 -24.18 9.17 16.62
N ASP A 35 -24.64 10.16 15.86
CA ASP A 35 -26.08 10.40 15.67
C ASP A 35 -26.65 9.51 14.55
N TYR A 36 -25.89 9.26 13.49
CA TYR A 36 -26.25 8.27 12.48
C TYR A 36 -26.32 6.85 13.05
N ALA A 37 -25.46 6.50 14.02
CA ALA A 37 -25.52 5.23 14.72
C ALA A 37 -26.83 5.02 15.50
N LYS A 38 -27.52 6.10 15.91
CA LYS A 38 -28.83 6.02 16.59
C LYS A 38 -30.00 6.00 15.61
N THR A 39 -29.84 6.66 14.47
CA THR A 39 -30.91 6.89 13.49
C THR A 39 -30.87 5.91 12.31
N GLY A 40 -29.79 5.15 12.16
CA GLY A 40 -29.62 4.06 11.20
C GLY A 40 -29.10 4.51 9.82
N PHE A 41 -28.80 3.54 8.96
CA PHE A 41 -28.20 3.77 7.65
C PHE A 41 -28.98 4.74 6.74
N ASP A 42 -30.32 4.66 6.73
CA ASP A 42 -31.16 5.43 5.81
C ASP A 42 -31.22 6.94 6.14
N SER A 43 -30.77 7.36 7.32
CA SER A 43 -30.70 8.78 7.70
C SER A 43 -29.44 9.48 7.20
N ILE A 44 -28.44 8.73 6.71
CA ILE A 44 -27.14 9.29 6.29
C ILE A 44 -27.31 10.07 4.97
N THR A 45 -26.92 11.35 4.99
CA THR A 45 -27.01 12.17 3.78
C THR A 45 -25.98 11.74 2.72
N PRO A 46 -26.24 11.94 1.41
CA PRO A 46 -25.28 11.59 0.37
C PRO A 46 -23.91 12.27 0.52
N ASP A 47 -23.86 13.51 1.02
CA ASP A 47 -22.61 14.23 1.20
C ASP A 47 -21.86 13.74 2.44
N ASP A 48 -22.55 13.43 3.55
CA ASP A 48 -21.90 12.82 4.72
C ASP A 48 -21.46 11.38 4.48
N MET A 49 -22.20 10.61 3.66
CA MET A 49 -21.73 9.31 3.16
C MET A 49 -20.39 9.43 2.40
N ASP A 50 -20.16 10.53 1.67
CA ASP A 50 -18.86 10.81 1.06
C ASP A 50 -17.81 11.23 2.11
N ARG A 51 -18.22 12.01 3.11
CA ARG A 51 -17.36 12.46 4.22
C ARG A 51 -16.95 11.34 5.16
N PHE A 52 -17.71 10.25 5.34
CA PHE A 52 -17.36 9.08 6.17
C PHE A 52 -15.95 8.54 5.89
N LYS A 53 -15.40 8.83 4.71
CA LYS A 53 -14.00 8.55 4.36
C LYS A 53 -12.98 9.23 5.28
N TRP A 54 -13.29 10.37 5.90
CA TRP A 54 -12.45 10.98 6.93
C TRP A 54 -12.52 10.25 8.26
N ALA A 55 -13.56 9.45 8.51
CA ALA A 55 -13.59 8.48 9.60
C ALA A 55 -12.94 7.12 9.23
N GLY A 56 -12.35 7.01 8.03
CA GLY A 56 -11.79 5.75 7.52
C GLY A 56 -12.83 4.76 7.00
N VAL A 57 -14.07 5.22 6.81
CA VAL A 57 -15.22 4.38 6.48
C VAL A 57 -15.64 4.60 5.03
N TYR A 58 -15.92 3.51 4.31
CA TYR A 58 -16.53 3.53 2.98
C TYR A 58 -17.75 2.63 2.98
N GLN A 59 -18.85 3.08 2.38
CA GLN A 59 -19.89 2.14 1.98
C GLN A 59 -19.28 1.07 1.06
N GLN A 60 -19.51 -0.20 1.38
CA GLN A 60 -18.99 -1.31 0.59
C GLN A 60 -19.95 -1.71 -0.53
N ARG A 61 -19.60 -2.78 -1.24
CA ARG A 61 -20.49 -3.53 -2.12
C ARG A 61 -20.93 -4.82 -1.38
N PRO A 62 -22.20 -5.27 -1.52
CA PRO A 62 -23.35 -4.50 -2.03
C PRO A 62 -23.62 -3.24 -1.20
N LYS A 63 -24.34 -2.28 -1.77
CA LYS A 63 -24.67 -1.00 -1.12
C LYS A 63 -25.95 -1.13 -0.28
N ASP A 64 -25.90 -2.00 0.72
CA ASP A 64 -27.06 -2.46 1.51
C ASP A 64 -26.94 -2.10 3.00
N GLY A 65 -26.23 -1.03 3.31
CA GLY A 65 -26.01 -0.56 4.68
C GLY A 65 -24.74 -1.08 5.35
N HIS A 66 -23.93 -1.89 4.65
CA HIS A 66 -22.63 -2.32 5.14
C HIS A 66 -21.48 -1.39 4.73
N PHE A 67 -20.44 -1.39 5.55
CA PHE A 67 -19.28 -0.55 5.41
C PHE A 67 -17.98 -1.34 5.52
N MET A 68 -16.99 -0.86 4.77
CA MET A 68 -15.58 -1.14 5.00
C MET A 68 -15.03 -0.07 5.95
N MET A 69 -14.23 -0.47 6.93
CA MET A 69 -13.40 0.44 7.71
C MET A 69 -11.93 0.10 7.50
N ARG A 70 -11.09 1.12 7.41
CA ARG A 70 -9.63 0.97 7.40
C ARG A 70 -9.03 1.58 8.66
N VAL A 71 -8.18 0.82 9.34
CA VAL A 71 -7.45 1.27 10.53
C VAL A 71 -6.05 1.73 10.12
N ARG A 72 -5.58 2.86 10.64
CA ARG A 72 -4.21 3.34 10.42
C ARG A 72 -3.26 2.57 11.32
N ILE A 73 -2.17 2.08 10.73
CA ILE A 73 -1.09 1.41 11.44
C ILE A 73 0.21 1.97 10.88
N PRO A 74 0.74 3.07 11.45
CA PRO A 74 1.96 3.70 10.97
C PRO A 74 3.12 2.69 10.93
N SER A 75 3.77 2.58 9.76
CA SER A 75 4.82 1.59 9.47
C SER A 75 4.43 0.11 9.71
N GLY A 76 3.13 -0.18 9.84
CA GLY A 76 2.64 -1.52 10.13
C GLY A 76 2.96 -2.06 11.52
N ASN A 77 3.42 -1.24 12.46
CA ASN A 77 3.77 -1.68 13.81
C ASN A 77 2.53 -1.90 14.67
N LEU A 78 2.33 -3.14 15.14
CA LEU A 78 1.25 -3.54 16.03
C LEU A 78 1.81 -4.15 17.32
N SER A 79 1.24 -3.77 18.46
CA SER A 79 1.32 -4.58 19.67
C SER A 79 0.35 -5.76 19.59
N THR A 80 0.54 -6.76 20.43
CA THR A 80 -0.39 -7.89 20.52
C THR A 80 -1.74 -7.46 21.08
N ASP A 81 -1.82 -6.54 22.05
CA ASP A 81 -3.10 -5.94 22.51
C ASP A 81 -3.89 -5.29 21.36
N GLN A 82 -3.19 -4.54 20.49
CA GLN A 82 -3.78 -3.97 19.29
C GLN A 82 -4.30 -5.04 18.34
N ALA A 83 -3.51 -6.10 18.10
CA ALA A 83 -3.93 -7.22 17.25
C ALA A 83 -5.17 -7.93 17.79
N ARG A 84 -5.28 -8.13 19.11
CA ARG A 84 -6.47 -8.73 19.75
C ARG A 84 -7.70 -7.87 19.65
N VAL A 85 -7.58 -6.56 19.83
CA VAL A 85 -8.70 -5.63 19.62
C VAL A 85 -9.17 -5.68 18.16
N LEU A 86 -8.25 -5.70 17.20
CA LEU A 86 -8.57 -5.81 15.78
C LEU A 86 -9.25 -7.16 15.46
N ALA A 87 -8.76 -8.26 16.04
CA ALA A 87 -9.37 -9.58 15.92
C ALA A 87 -10.79 -9.59 16.51
N GLY A 88 -10.98 -9.07 17.72
CA GLY A 88 -12.29 -8.97 18.36
C GLY A 88 -13.30 -8.18 17.53
N ILE A 89 -12.89 -7.03 16.97
CA ILE A 89 -13.74 -6.24 16.05
C ILE A 89 -14.11 -7.06 14.80
N ALA A 90 -13.14 -7.75 14.19
CA ALA A 90 -13.41 -8.58 13.01
C ALA A 90 -14.34 -9.76 13.31
N ASN A 91 -14.20 -10.39 14.47
CA ASN A 91 -15.07 -11.46 14.92
C ASN A 91 -16.50 -10.96 15.16
N ASP A 92 -16.65 -9.88 15.91
CA ASP A 92 -17.96 -9.40 16.36
C ASP A 92 -18.75 -8.71 15.24
N TYR A 93 -18.07 -7.95 14.38
CA TYR A 93 -18.71 -7.09 13.38
C TYR A 93 -18.23 -7.38 11.96
N GLY A 94 -17.02 -7.90 11.79
CA GLY A 94 -16.36 -8.08 10.50
C GLY A 94 -16.65 -9.39 9.77
N ARG A 95 -17.46 -10.28 10.36
CA ARG A 95 -17.69 -11.67 9.90
C ARG A 95 -16.39 -12.46 9.75
N ASP A 96 -15.53 -12.37 10.77
CA ASP A 96 -14.27 -13.12 10.86
C ASP A 96 -13.32 -12.83 9.69
N LEU A 97 -13.35 -11.60 9.14
CA LEU A 97 -12.56 -11.20 7.98
C LEU A 97 -11.61 -10.05 8.30
N VAL A 98 -10.32 -10.26 8.06
CA VAL A 98 -9.25 -9.28 8.21
C VAL A 98 -8.42 -9.22 6.92
N ASP A 99 -8.28 -8.04 6.33
CA ASP A 99 -7.44 -7.83 5.15
C ASP A 99 -6.27 -6.87 5.44
N ILE A 100 -5.02 -7.33 5.27
CA ILE A 100 -3.82 -6.49 5.22
C ILE A 100 -3.75 -5.77 3.88
N THR A 101 -3.48 -4.47 3.93
CA THR A 101 -3.43 -3.62 2.74
C THR A 101 -2.01 -3.43 2.23
N THR A 102 -1.90 -2.99 0.98
CA THR A 102 -0.63 -2.55 0.36
C THR A 102 -0.03 -1.27 0.95
N ARG A 103 -0.54 -0.82 2.11
CA ARG A 103 -0.04 0.31 2.90
C ARG A 103 0.07 -0.05 4.38
N GLN A 104 0.24 -1.32 4.72
CA GLN A 104 0.45 -1.80 6.09
C GLN A 104 -0.75 -1.59 7.04
N ALA A 105 -1.87 -1.05 6.56
CA ALA A 105 -3.11 -0.96 7.31
C ALA A 105 -3.89 -2.28 7.34
N ILE A 106 -4.84 -2.39 8.28
CA ILE A 106 -5.87 -3.42 8.35
C ILE A 106 -7.21 -2.87 7.83
N GLN A 107 -7.99 -3.73 7.19
CA GLN A 107 -9.36 -3.44 6.78
C GLN A 107 -10.35 -4.49 7.26
N PHE A 108 -11.51 -4.01 7.68
CA PHE A 108 -12.70 -4.80 7.97
C PHE A 108 -13.77 -4.55 6.91
N HIS A 109 -14.67 -5.50 6.76
CA HIS A 109 -15.87 -5.41 5.93
C HIS A 109 -17.10 -5.75 6.76
N TRP A 110 -18.30 -5.60 6.20
CA TRP A 110 -19.57 -5.98 6.83
C TRP A 110 -19.96 -5.19 8.08
N LEU A 111 -19.29 -4.09 8.37
CA LEU A 111 -19.64 -3.23 9.50
C LEU A 111 -20.94 -2.47 9.22
N ARG A 112 -21.67 -2.10 10.25
CA ARG A 112 -22.88 -1.25 10.17
C ARG A 112 -22.67 0.06 10.91
N VAL A 113 -23.43 1.08 10.57
CA VAL A 113 -23.26 2.42 11.15
C VAL A 113 -23.46 2.42 12.66
N GLU A 114 -24.38 1.60 13.15
CA GLU A 114 -24.72 1.44 14.57
C GLU A 114 -23.53 0.91 15.41
N GLN A 115 -22.59 0.22 14.76
CA GLN A 115 -21.44 -0.41 15.40
C GLN A 115 -20.22 0.53 15.43
N LEU A 116 -20.20 1.57 14.60
CA LEU A 116 -19.01 2.43 14.44
C LEU A 116 -18.59 3.12 15.74
N PRO A 117 -19.49 3.64 16.59
CA PRO A 117 -19.10 4.22 17.89
C PRO A 117 -18.32 3.25 18.78
N ASP A 118 -18.82 2.03 18.97
CA ASP A 118 -18.15 1.00 19.78
C ASP A 118 -16.79 0.62 19.16
N ILE A 119 -16.72 0.48 17.84
CA ILE A 119 -15.44 0.22 17.15
C ILE A 119 -14.44 1.36 17.38
N PHE A 120 -14.87 2.62 17.32
CA PHE A 120 -14.01 3.77 17.60
C PHE A 120 -13.49 3.75 19.04
N GLU A 121 -14.34 3.44 20.02
CA GLU A 121 -13.94 3.31 21.44
C GLU A 121 -12.93 2.18 21.64
N ARG A 122 -13.17 1.00 21.06
CA ARG A 122 -12.24 -0.13 21.13
C ARG A 122 -10.88 0.21 20.50
N LEU A 123 -10.86 0.80 19.31
CA LEU A 123 -9.61 1.22 18.68
C LEU A 123 -8.86 2.24 19.55
N ALA A 124 -9.57 3.24 20.08
CA ALA A 124 -8.97 4.26 20.93
C ALA A 124 -8.37 3.68 22.23
N SER A 125 -8.99 2.63 22.79
CA SER A 125 -8.50 1.95 24.01
C SER A 125 -7.07 1.38 23.89
N VAL A 126 -6.61 1.11 22.67
CA VAL A 126 -5.26 0.60 22.36
C VAL A 126 -4.44 1.57 21.50
N GLY A 127 -4.84 2.85 21.46
CA GLY A 127 -4.12 3.90 20.73
C GLY A 127 -4.21 3.81 19.21
N LEU A 128 -5.18 3.06 18.66
CA LEU A 128 -5.44 2.99 17.23
C LEU A 128 -6.54 3.95 16.80
N SER A 129 -6.57 4.28 15.52
CA SER A 129 -7.65 5.08 14.92
C SER A 129 -7.85 4.74 13.44
N SER A 130 -9.09 4.86 12.96
CA SER A 130 -9.43 4.82 11.53
C SER A 130 -9.46 6.20 10.88
N PHE A 131 -9.39 7.27 11.67
CA PHE A 131 -9.57 8.64 11.18
C PHE A 131 -8.50 9.00 10.16
N GLU A 132 -8.92 9.60 9.05
CA GLU A 132 -8.09 9.97 7.90
C GLU A 132 -7.34 8.80 7.24
N ALA A 133 -7.72 7.53 7.53
CA ALA A 133 -7.24 6.38 6.76
C ALA A 133 -7.66 6.46 5.28
N CYS A 134 -8.71 7.23 5.01
CA CYS A 134 -9.34 7.44 3.72
C CYS A 134 -9.48 8.95 3.44
N GLY A 135 -10.35 9.39 2.52
CA GLY A 135 -10.57 10.83 2.28
C GLY A 135 -9.51 11.53 1.42
N ASP A 136 -9.63 12.87 1.35
CA ASP A 136 -8.72 13.81 0.69
C ASP A 136 -7.77 14.46 1.73
N CYS A 137 -7.03 13.62 2.43
CA CYS A 137 -6.09 13.97 3.50
C CYS A 137 -4.89 13.00 3.50
N PRO A 138 -3.87 13.21 4.35
CA PRO A 138 -2.73 12.30 4.50
C PRO A 138 -3.16 10.91 4.99
N ARG A 139 -2.79 9.89 4.23
CA ARG A 139 -2.99 8.47 4.60
C ARG A 139 -2.00 8.04 5.68
N THR A 140 -2.17 6.82 6.18
CA THR A 140 -1.16 6.18 7.05
C THR A 140 0.24 6.26 6.41
N ILE A 141 1.22 6.56 7.26
CA ILE A 141 2.63 6.68 6.91
C ILE A 141 3.17 5.27 6.70
N VAL A 142 3.64 4.99 5.49
CA VAL A 142 4.30 3.71 5.20
C VAL A 142 5.76 3.80 5.61
N GLY A 143 6.28 2.77 6.27
CA GLY A 143 7.70 2.73 6.62
C GLY A 143 8.30 1.36 6.40
N ASN A 144 9.52 1.14 6.93
CA ASN A 144 10.10 -0.19 7.01
C ASN A 144 9.36 -1.00 8.10
N PRO A 145 8.69 -2.14 7.79
CA PRO A 145 8.11 -2.99 8.82
C PRO A 145 9.12 -3.42 9.89
N LEU A 146 10.39 -3.54 9.51
CA LEU A 146 11.49 -3.95 10.39
C LEU A 146 12.22 -2.78 11.06
N ALA A 147 11.67 -1.55 11.04
CA ALA A 147 12.29 -0.40 11.68
C ALA A 147 12.70 -0.70 13.14
N GLY A 148 13.97 -0.48 13.46
CA GLY A 148 14.55 -0.77 14.79
C GLY A 148 15.05 -2.21 14.99
N LEU A 149 14.83 -3.10 14.02
CA LEU A 149 15.19 -4.53 14.04
C LEU A 149 16.07 -4.92 12.85
N ASP A 150 15.93 -4.17 11.76
CA ASP A 150 16.59 -4.40 10.48
C ASP A 150 18.12 -4.25 10.60
N ARG A 151 18.86 -5.13 9.93
CA ARG A 151 20.33 -5.05 9.79
C ARG A 151 20.74 -4.07 8.70
N ASP A 152 19.83 -3.82 7.77
CA ASP A 152 20.05 -3.04 6.56
C ASP A 152 19.52 -1.60 6.67
N GLU A 153 19.12 -1.17 7.87
CA GLU A 153 18.72 0.21 8.15
C GLU A 153 19.88 1.07 8.63
N LEU A 154 19.90 2.35 8.22
CA LEU A 154 20.86 3.31 8.75
C LEU A 154 20.48 3.86 10.13
N MET A 155 19.19 3.85 10.45
CA MET A 155 18.65 4.31 11.73
C MET A 155 17.24 3.77 11.96
N ASP A 156 16.78 3.72 13.21
CA ASP A 156 15.38 3.41 13.50
C ASP A 156 14.48 4.61 13.15
N THR A 157 13.58 4.42 12.17
CA THR A 157 12.62 5.46 11.73
C THR A 157 11.34 5.52 12.55
N THR A 158 11.15 4.64 13.54
CA THR A 158 9.91 4.57 14.34
C THR A 158 9.53 5.93 14.96
N PRO A 159 10.46 6.69 15.58
CA PRO A 159 10.12 8.02 16.12
C PRO A 159 9.68 9.03 15.04
N LEU A 160 10.28 8.97 13.85
CA LEU A 160 9.94 9.88 12.74
C LEU A 160 8.59 9.55 12.13
N VAL A 161 8.27 8.26 11.99
CA VAL A 161 6.94 7.79 11.55
C VAL A 161 5.87 8.27 12.52
N GLN A 162 6.12 8.13 13.83
CA GLN A 162 5.18 8.58 14.86
C GLN A 162 4.99 10.09 14.80
N ALA A 163 6.08 10.86 14.76
CA ALA A 163 6.03 12.32 14.66
C ALA A 163 5.26 12.81 13.42
N LEU A 164 5.45 12.15 12.26
CA LEU A 164 4.67 12.43 11.06
C LEU A 164 3.18 12.08 11.24
N SER A 165 2.89 10.93 11.85
CA SER A 165 1.50 10.52 12.11
C SER A 165 0.80 11.54 13.00
N ASP A 166 1.42 11.94 14.12
CA ASP A 166 0.87 12.90 15.09
C ASP A 166 0.72 14.30 14.50
N THR A 167 1.64 14.71 13.62
CA THR A 167 1.58 16.02 12.95
C THR A 167 0.35 16.15 12.05
N PHE A 168 -0.01 15.08 11.32
CA PHE A 168 -1.06 15.14 10.31
C PHE A 168 -2.43 14.67 10.80
N LEU A 169 -2.47 13.73 11.74
CA LEU A 169 -3.72 13.13 12.21
C LEU A 169 -4.56 14.16 12.96
N MET A 170 -5.84 14.26 12.60
CA MET A 170 -6.83 15.20 13.15
C MET A 170 -6.42 16.68 13.02
N ASN A 171 -5.48 16.99 12.13
CA ASN A 171 -4.99 18.34 11.90
C ASN A 171 -5.78 19.03 10.77
N ARG A 172 -6.60 20.02 11.13
CA ARG A 172 -7.43 20.80 10.18
C ARG A 172 -6.65 21.63 9.16
N ASP A 173 -5.33 21.77 9.32
CA ASP A 173 -4.49 22.36 8.29
C ASP A 173 -4.29 21.43 7.08
N PHE A 174 -4.51 20.13 7.28
CA PHE A 174 -4.23 19.08 6.29
C PHE A 174 -5.40 18.11 6.06
N SER A 175 -6.56 18.32 6.69
CA SER A 175 -7.77 17.54 6.44
C SER A 175 -8.42 17.84 5.08
N ASN A 176 -8.12 18.98 4.45
CA ASN A 176 -8.68 19.40 3.17
C ASN A 176 -7.62 19.57 2.07
N LEU A 177 -7.06 18.45 1.61
CA LEU A 177 -6.17 18.42 0.45
C LEU A 177 -6.96 18.30 -0.86
N PRO A 178 -6.35 18.56 -2.03
CA PRO A 178 -7.01 18.36 -3.32
C PRO A 178 -7.41 16.90 -3.57
N ARG A 179 -6.64 15.95 -3.01
CA ARG A 179 -6.91 14.51 -3.10
C ARG A 179 -6.10 13.75 -2.03
N LYS A 180 -6.28 12.42 -1.94
CA LYS A 180 -5.46 11.54 -1.08
C LYS A 180 -3.95 11.82 -1.23
N TYR A 181 -3.26 11.84 -0.09
CA TYR A 181 -1.83 12.11 -0.01
C TYR A 181 -1.11 10.97 0.73
N LYS A 182 -0.07 10.41 0.12
CA LYS A 182 0.64 9.22 0.61
C LYS A 182 2.07 9.58 0.92
N ILE A 183 2.48 9.29 2.16
CA ILE A 183 3.85 9.49 2.62
C ILE A 183 4.48 8.11 2.86
N SER A 184 5.77 7.99 2.54
CA SER A 184 6.61 6.88 3.01
C SER A 184 7.96 7.36 3.57
N ILE A 185 8.48 6.70 4.60
CA ILE A 185 9.81 6.98 5.13
C ILE A 185 10.51 5.66 5.48
N SER A 186 11.71 5.47 4.94
CA SER A 186 12.52 4.28 5.19
C SER A 186 13.99 4.65 5.26
N SER A 187 14.69 4.08 6.24
CA SER A 187 16.15 4.11 6.36
C SER A 187 16.80 2.80 5.90
N ASN A 188 16.01 1.80 5.51
CA ASN A 188 16.46 0.55 4.90
C ASN A 188 17.00 0.78 3.48
N ILE A 189 18.18 0.23 3.19
CA ILE A 189 18.90 0.39 1.91
C ILE A 189 18.25 -0.36 0.72
N TYR A 190 17.21 -1.15 0.96
CA TYR A 190 16.44 -1.89 -0.04
C TYR A 190 15.04 -1.31 -0.30
N ASN A 191 14.84 -0.01 -0.03
CA ASN A 191 13.63 0.77 -0.38
C ASN A 191 12.30 0.04 -0.08
N ALA A 192 12.18 -0.48 1.15
CA ALA A 192 10.97 -1.16 1.60
C ALA A 192 9.70 -0.28 1.53
N GLY A 193 9.85 1.05 1.56
CA GLY A 193 8.75 2.02 1.54
C GLY A 193 8.11 2.29 0.16
N HIS A 194 8.69 1.77 -0.92
CA HIS A 194 8.26 2.03 -2.31
C HIS A 194 8.23 3.54 -2.63
N ALA A 195 9.36 4.23 -2.39
CA ALA A 195 9.46 5.68 -2.45
C ALA A 195 8.90 6.29 -3.76
N GLU A 196 9.14 5.63 -4.88
CA GLU A 196 8.84 6.07 -6.24
C GLU A 196 7.33 6.16 -6.53
N ILE A 197 6.46 5.58 -5.70
CA ILE A 197 5.01 5.55 -5.92
C ILE A 197 4.20 6.26 -4.82
N ASN A 198 4.87 6.95 -3.91
CA ASN A 198 4.25 7.79 -2.88
C ASN A 198 4.25 9.27 -3.31
N ASP A 199 3.31 10.05 -2.77
CA ASP A 199 3.24 11.49 -3.09
C ASP A 199 4.45 12.23 -2.49
N LEU A 200 4.91 11.81 -1.31
CA LEU A 200 6.16 12.21 -0.66
C LEU A 200 6.87 10.96 -0.13
N ALA A 201 8.17 10.85 -0.34
CA ALA A 201 8.97 9.80 0.27
C ALA A 201 10.35 10.26 0.75
N PHE A 202 10.87 9.54 1.74
CA PHE A 202 12.22 9.69 2.29
C PHE A 202 12.97 8.36 2.17
N THR A 203 14.15 8.38 1.54
CA THR A 203 15.04 7.22 1.36
C THR A 203 16.40 7.48 2.03
N PRO A 204 17.12 6.44 2.50
CA PRO A 204 18.34 6.65 3.29
C PRO A 204 19.44 7.33 2.48
N ALA A 205 20.09 8.31 3.12
CA ALA A 205 21.22 9.02 2.54
C ALA A 205 22.26 9.36 3.61
N THR A 206 23.51 9.61 3.19
CA THR A 206 24.53 10.24 4.05
C THR A 206 25.08 11.51 3.41
N LYS A 207 25.54 12.46 4.22
CA LYS A 207 26.20 13.68 3.73
C LYS A 207 27.29 14.11 4.71
N VAL A 208 28.45 14.52 4.19
CA VAL A 208 29.49 15.15 5.03
C VAL A 208 29.11 16.61 5.27
N ILE A 209 28.92 16.97 6.54
CA ILE A 209 28.57 18.33 6.98
C ILE A 209 29.55 18.73 8.07
N ASN A 210 30.26 19.85 7.89
CA ASN A 210 31.29 20.32 8.82
C ASN A 210 32.38 19.28 9.14
N GLY A 211 32.67 18.38 8.19
CA GLY A 211 33.67 17.32 8.33
C GLY A 211 33.16 16.01 8.95
N GLU A 212 31.88 15.93 9.33
CA GLU A 212 31.27 14.72 9.91
C GLU A 212 30.28 14.08 8.95
N GLU A 213 30.26 12.74 8.86
CA GLU A 213 29.22 12.03 8.11
C GLU A 213 27.90 12.06 8.89
N VAL A 214 26.88 12.67 8.30
CA VAL A 214 25.53 12.78 8.86
C VAL A 214 24.60 11.82 8.12
N ILE A 215 23.86 11.00 8.86
CA ILE A 215 22.78 10.16 8.33
C ILE A 215 21.52 11.01 8.17
N GLY A 216 20.84 10.87 7.05
CA GLY A 216 19.59 11.56 6.78
C GLY A 216 18.86 10.92 5.61
N PHE A 217 18.17 11.75 4.84
CA PHE A 217 17.28 11.29 3.78
C PHE A 217 17.42 12.11 2.50
N HIS A 218 17.28 11.43 1.36
CA HIS A 218 16.84 12.08 0.13
C HIS A 218 15.32 12.19 0.12
N VAL A 219 14.81 13.15 -0.64
CA VAL A 219 13.37 13.43 -0.75
C VAL A 219 12.87 13.15 -2.15
N TRP A 220 11.76 12.43 -2.24
CA TRP A 220 11.05 12.17 -3.48
C TRP A 220 9.65 12.78 -3.44
N VAL A 221 9.18 13.33 -4.56
CA VAL A 221 7.83 13.91 -4.65
C VAL A 221 7.11 13.50 -5.94
N GLY A 222 5.78 13.38 -5.86
CA GLY A 222 4.93 13.26 -7.05
C GLY A 222 4.78 11.85 -7.62
N GLY A 223 4.95 10.80 -6.83
CA GLY A 223 4.69 9.43 -7.24
C GLY A 223 3.19 9.06 -7.24
N GLY A 224 2.82 8.08 -8.07
CA GLY A 224 1.57 7.36 -7.89
C GLY A 224 1.03 6.68 -9.13
N LEU A 225 0.40 5.52 -8.91
CA LEU A 225 -0.03 4.58 -9.94
C LEU A 225 -1.36 5.00 -10.62
N SER A 226 -2.53 4.50 -10.19
CA SER A 226 -3.83 4.81 -10.83
C SER A 226 -3.80 4.60 -12.36
N ALA A 227 -4.78 5.15 -13.09
CA ALA A 227 -4.91 4.97 -14.54
C ALA A 227 -3.74 5.56 -15.35
N ARG A 228 -3.18 6.70 -14.91
CA ARG A 228 -2.00 7.34 -15.51
C ARG A 228 -0.86 7.37 -14.50
N PRO A 229 0.06 6.39 -14.50
CA PRO A 229 1.10 6.27 -13.48
C PRO A 229 2.24 7.26 -13.69
N PHE A 230 2.85 7.70 -12.58
CA PHE A 230 4.05 8.55 -12.54
C PHE A 230 4.98 8.02 -11.44
N LEU A 231 6.28 7.96 -11.72
CA LEU A 231 7.30 7.76 -10.71
C LEU A 231 7.58 9.11 -10.03
N ALA A 232 7.85 9.08 -8.74
CA ALA A 232 8.26 10.26 -7.98
C ALA A 232 9.60 10.78 -8.50
N GLN A 233 9.80 12.09 -8.43
CA GLN A 233 11.06 12.74 -8.79
C GLN A 233 11.84 13.04 -7.51
N GLN A 234 13.15 12.78 -7.53
CA GLN A 234 14.03 13.21 -6.44
C GLN A 234 14.20 14.74 -6.47
N LEU A 235 14.21 15.34 -5.29
CA LEU A 235 14.63 16.73 -5.10
C LEU A 235 16.14 16.76 -4.84
N ASP A 236 16.81 17.82 -5.28
CA ASP A 236 18.22 18.09 -4.91
C ASP A 236 18.30 18.61 -3.46
N ALA A 237 17.92 17.75 -2.51
CA ALA A 237 17.85 18.07 -1.09
C ALA A 237 18.32 16.89 -0.24
N PHE A 238 19.08 17.20 0.81
CA PHE A 238 19.39 16.31 1.92
C PHE A 238 18.65 16.80 3.16
N VAL A 239 17.93 15.89 3.82
CA VAL A 239 17.08 16.18 4.96
C VAL A 239 17.59 15.43 6.17
N ARG A 240 17.96 16.15 7.23
CA ARG A 240 18.34 15.53 8.50
C ARG A 240 17.09 14.99 9.23
N PRO A 241 17.22 14.00 10.12
CA PRO A 241 16.08 13.44 10.86
C PRO A 241 15.19 14.50 11.52
N GLU A 242 15.78 15.52 12.14
CA GLU A 242 15.08 16.62 12.80
C GLU A 242 14.31 17.54 11.83
N GLU A 243 14.59 17.47 10.52
CA GLU A 243 13.96 18.29 9.50
C GLU A 243 12.82 17.57 8.76
N VAL A 244 12.67 16.25 8.95
CA VAL A 244 11.69 15.42 8.23
C VAL A 244 10.26 15.97 8.36
N VAL A 245 9.84 16.31 9.58
CA VAL A 245 8.50 16.86 9.83
C VAL A 245 8.33 18.23 9.16
N LYS A 246 9.33 19.11 9.27
CA LYS A 246 9.36 20.44 8.62
C LYS A 246 9.18 20.30 7.11
N VAL A 247 9.92 19.39 6.47
CA VAL A 247 9.84 19.11 5.04
C VAL A 247 8.49 18.54 4.66
N ALA A 248 7.97 17.57 5.42
CA ALA A 248 6.66 16.97 5.15
C ALA A 248 5.54 18.01 5.23
N ILE A 249 5.55 18.91 6.22
CA ILE A 249 4.61 20.04 6.32
C ILE A 249 4.73 20.95 5.09
N GLY A 250 5.95 21.28 4.67
CA GLY A 250 6.19 22.14 3.50
C GLY A 250 5.62 21.56 2.21
N VAL A 251 5.94 20.29 1.91
CA VAL A 251 5.43 19.59 0.72
C VAL A 251 3.90 19.46 0.77
N THR A 252 3.33 19.15 1.93
CA THR A 252 1.88 19.00 2.09
C THR A 252 1.16 20.35 1.94
N THR A 253 1.75 21.42 2.46
CA THR A 253 1.28 22.80 2.27
C THR A 253 1.28 23.20 0.79
N ILE A 254 2.36 22.90 0.06
CA ILE A 254 2.40 23.12 -1.40
C ILE A 254 1.27 22.37 -2.08
N PHE A 255 1.06 21.09 -1.74
CA PHE A 255 -0.02 20.32 -2.33
C PHE A 255 -1.39 20.91 -2.01
N ARG A 256 -1.62 21.33 -0.76
CA ARG A 256 -2.86 21.96 -0.32
C ARG A 256 -3.20 23.23 -1.10
N ASP A 257 -2.19 24.08 -1.31
CA ASP A 257 -2.36 25.44 -1.80
C ASP A 257 -2.25 25.56 -3.34
N TYR A 258 -1.41 24.72 -3.96
CA TYR A 258 -1.15 24.75 -5.41
C TYR A 258 -1.66 23.52 -6.17
N GLY A 259 -2.06 22.46 -5.46
CA GLY A 259 -2.58 21.27 -6.11
C GLY A 259 -3.93 21.49 -6.80
N TYR A 260 -4.12 20.85 -7.93
CA TYR A 260 -5.28 21.07 -8.79
C TYR A 260 -6.58 20.53 -8.18
N ARG A 261 -7.63 21.36 -8.18
CA ARG A 261 -8.94 21.05 -7.59
C ARG A 261 -10.09 21.01 -8.59
N GLN A 262 -9.83 21.30 -9.87
CA GLN A 262 -10.89 21.38 -10.89
C GLN A 262 -11.39 20.00 -11.35
N LYS A 263 -10.49 19.04 -11.57
CA LYS A 263 -10.83 17.71 -12.09
C LYS A 263 -10.31 16.63 -11.14
N ARG A 264 -11.21 15.82 -10.60
CA ARG A 264 -10.87 14.82 -9.57
C ARG A 264 -9.88 13.75 -10.04
N ASN A 265 -9.89 13.40 -11.33
CA ASN A 265 -8.92 12.48 -11.94
C ASN A 265 -7.55 13.13 -12.24
N HIS A 266 -7.44 14.44 -12.02
CA HIS A 266 -6.25 15.27 -12.26
C HIS A 266 -5.91 16.13 -11.02
N ALA A 267 -6.16 15.60 -9.81
CA ALA A 267 -6.02 16.33 -8.54
C ALA A 267 -4.94 15.78 -7.59
N ARG A 268 -4.15 14.80 -8.02
CA ARG A 268 -3.05 14.22 -7.22
C ARG A 268 -1.77 15.05 -7.38
N LEU A 269 -0.92 15.07 -6.35
CA LEU A 269 0.35 15.80 -6.35
C LEU A 269 1.24 15.48 -7.55
N LYS A 270 1.23 14.23 -8.02
CA LYS A 270 1.96 13.80 -9.22
C LYS A 270 1.73 14.66 -10.47
N PHE A 271 0.55 15.24 -10.65
CA PHE A 271 0.28 16.10 -11.80
C PHE A 271 0.94 17.46 -11.64
N LEU A 272 0.86 18.04 -10.43
CA LEU A 272 1.54 19.29 -10.12
C LEU A 272 3.06 19.15 -10.29
N VAL A 273 3.64 18.06 -9.77
CA VAL A 273 5.08 17.78 -9.90
C VAL A 273 5.47 17.51 -11.36
N ALA A 274 4.64 16.81 -12.13
CA ALA A 274 4.89 16.59 -13.55
C ALA A 274 4.90 17.92 -14.35
N ASP A 275 4.04 18.87 -13.99
CA ASP A 275 3.97 20.17 -14.67
C ASP A 275 5.04 21.16 -14.19
N TRP A 276 5.43 21.10 -12.92
CA TRP A 276 6.43 22.02 -12.35
C TRP A 276 7.87 21.54 -12.53
N GLY A 277 8.08 20.22 -12.49
CA GLY A 277 9.40 19.62 -12.34
C GLY A 277 9.97 19.74 -10.93
N ALA A 278 10.94 18.88 -10.61
CA ALA A 278 11.60 18.82 -9.29
C ALA A 278 12.26 20.14 -8.88
N GLU A 279 12.93 20.83 -9.80
CA GLU A 279 13.66 22.08 -9.52
C GLU A 279 12.74 23.20 -9.02
N LYS A 280 11.69 23.50 -9.80
CA LYS A 280 10.69 24.51 -9.41
C LYS A 280 9.96 24.11 -8.12
N PHE A 281 9.67 22.82 -7.96
CA PHE A 281 9.04 22.32 -6.74
C PHE A 281 9.94 22.54 -5.51
N LEU A 282 11.24 22.24 -5.60
CA LEU A 282 12.21 22.48 -4.55
C LEU A 282 12.36 23.98 -4.25
N GLY A 283 12.40 24.84 -5.26
CA GLY A 283 12.39 26.29 -5.07
C GLY A 283 11.19 26.74 -4.25
N LYS A 284 9.99 26.23 -4.58
CA LYS A 284 8.78 26.55 -3.83
C LYS A 284 8.79 26.00 -2.40
N LEU A 285 9.40 24.84 -2.20
CA LEU A 285 9.60 24.27 -0.87
C LEU A 285 10.52 25.15 -0.02
N LYS A 286 11.63 25.61 -0.59
CA LYS A 286 12.57 26.51 0.10
C LYS A 286 11.94 27.85 0.49
N GLU A 287 11.10 28.43 -0.37
CA GLU A 287 10.29 29.61 -0.02
C GLU A 287 9.39 29.36 1.22
N GLN A 288 8.89 28.13 1.39
CA GLN A 288 7.97 27.76 2.46
C GLN A 288 8.67 27.43 3.78
N ILE A 289 9.84 26.77 3.75
CA ILE A 289 10.47 26.20 4.96
C ILE A 289 11.92 26.64 5.19
N GLY A 290 12.46 27.52 4.34
CA GLY A 290 13.85 27.92 4.34
C GLY A 290 14.75 26.99 3.53
N GLU A 291 16.04 27.33 3.48
CA GLU A 291 17.05 26.57 2.74
C GLU A 291 17.22 25.15 3.28
N LEU A 292 17.60 24.25 2.38
CA LEU A 292 17.98 22.88 2.66
C LEU A 292 19.35 22.61 2.06
N GLU A 293 20.09 21.70 2.71
CA GLU A 293 21.29 21.12 2.17
C GLU A 293 21.01 20.49 0.80
N THR A 294 21.93 20.64 -0.16
CA THR A 294 21.88 19.89 -1.43
C THR A 294 21.98 18.40 -1.20
N ARG A 295 21.60 17.58 -2.19
CA ARG A 295 21.54 16.12 -2.06
C ARG A 295 22.89 15.51 -1.63
N GLY A 296 22.81 14.54 -0.71
CA GLY A 296 23.97 13.74 -0.24
C GLY A 296 24.22 12.49 -1.09
N GLN A 297 25.00 11.55 -0.56
CA GLN A 297 25.19 10.22 -1.12
C GLN A 297 23.93 9.36 -0.90
N ASP A 298 23.39 8.78 -1.97
CA ASP A 298 22.31 7.79 -1.87
C ASP A 298 22.86 6.50 -1.25
N ARG A 299 22.14 5.94 -0.29
CA ARG A 299 22.49 4.68 0.36
C ARG A 299 21.60 3.53 -0.07
N THR A 300 20.62 3.79 -0.93
CA THR A 300 19.79 2.75 -1.55
C THR A 300 20.64 1.93 -2.53
N ILE A 301 20.64 0.61 -2.38
CA ILE A 301 21.40 -0.31 -3.24
C ILE A 301 20.52 -1.34 -3.95
N GLY A 302 19.23 -1.39 -3.63
CA GLY A 302 18.31 -2.34 -4.25
C GLY A 302 16.87 -2.14 -3.81
N TRP A 303 16.05 -3.14 -4.09
CA TRP A 303 14.62 -3.12 -3.78
C TRP A 303 14.13 -4.50 -3.34
N ASN A 304 13.71 -4.64 -2.07
CA ASN A 304 13.17 -5.89 -1.54
C ASN A 304 11.65 -6.04 -1.77
N ALA A 305 11.03 -5.05 -2.42
CA ALA A 305 9.59 -4.98 -2.68
C ALA A 305 8.68 -5.11 -1.45
N GLY A 306 9.22 -5.01 -0.24
CA GLY A 306 8.47 -5.15 1.01
C GLY A 306 8.13 -6.61 1.36
N TYR A 307 8.82 -7.58 0.77
CA TYR A 307 8.69 -9.00 1.13
C TYR A 307 9.75 -9.38 2.15
N PHE A 308 9.30 -10.03 3.23
CA PHE A 308 10.14 -10.36 4.38
C PHE A 308 9.95 -11.83 4.83
N THR A 309 9.34 -12.66 3.99
CA THR A 309 9.00 -14.06 4.33
C THR A 309 10.25 -14.87 4.66
N GLY A 310 10.13 -15.78 5.61
CA GLY A 310 11.22 -16.65 6.06
C GLY A 310 11.68 -16.33 7.47
N VAL A 311 12.73 -17.03 7.89
CA VAL A 311 13.39 -16.84 9.19
C VAL A 311 14.67 -16.05 8.96
N HIS A 312 14.79 -14.91 9.61
CA HIS A 312 15.89 -13.98 9.38
C HIS A 312 16.41 -13.41 10.69
N LYS A 313 17.72 -13.19 10.77
CA LYS A 313 18.34 -12.59 11.95
C LYS A 313 18.04 -11.09 12.02
N GLN A 314 17.76 -10.60 13.23
CA GLN A 314 17.68 -9.17 13.52
C GLN A 314 19.07 -8.58 13.82
N ARG A 315 19.18 -7.26 13.89
CA ARG A 315 20.42 -6.59 14.33
C ARG A 315 20.79 -6.91 15.78
N GLN A 316 19.79 -7.21 16.61
CA GLN A 316 19.97 -7.70 17.97
C GLN A 316 20.51 -9.13 17.94
N GLU A 317 21.58 -9.38 18.69
CA GLU A 317 22.20 -10.70 18.76
C GLU A 317 21.23 -11.75 19.35
N GLY A 318 21.21 -12.95 18.76
CA GLY A 318 20.36 -14.06 19.20
C GLY A 318 18.86 -13.92 18.89
N LEU A 319 18.44 -12.85 18.22
CA LEU A 319 17.03 -12.60 17.86
C LEU A 319 16.78 -12.72 16.35
N ASN A 320 15.57 -13.16 16.02
CA ASN A 320 15.08 -13.38 14.67
C ASN A 320 13.75 -12.66 14.45
N TYR A 321 13.45 -12.35 13.20
CA TYR A 321 12.08 -12.10 12.76
C TYR A 321 11.62 -13.23 11.84
N ILE A 322 10.33 -13.53 11.91
CA ILE A 322 9.69 -14.59 11.14
C ILE A 322 8.63 -13.92 10.27
N GLY A 323 8.93 -13.74 8.99
CA GLY A 323 7.97 -13.20 8.05
C GLY A 323 7.07 -14.30 7.50
N LEU A 324 5.76 -14.05 7.57
CA LEU A 324 4.72 -15.01 7.24
C LEU A 324 3.97 -14.55 6.00
N SER A 325 3.80 -15.47 5.04
CA SER A 325 2.94 -15.21 3.89
C SER A 325 1.47 -15.22 4.33
N VAL A 326 0.74 -14.16 4.01
CA VAL A 326 -0.71 -14.10 4.16
C VAL A 326 -1.29 -14.11 2.75
N PRO A 327 -1.85 -15.23 2.28
CA PRO A 327 -2.34 -15.33 0.90
C PRO A 327 -3.25 -14.16 0.55
N VAL A 328 -2.84 -13.37 -0.44
CA VAL A 328 -3.51 -12.13 -0.91
C VAL A 328 -3.92 -11.17 0.22
N GLY A 329 -3.20 -11.19 1.34
CA GLY A 329 -3.43 -10.37 2.52
C GLY A 329 -4.66 -10.71 3.35
N ARG A 330 -5.31 -11.88 3.15
CA ARG A 330 -6.54 -12.24 3.85
C ARG A 330 -6.32 -13.27 4.96
N MET A 331 -6.81 -12.96 6.15
CA MET A 331 -6.83 -13.84 7.32
C MET A 331 -8.16 -13.76 8.05
N SER A 332 -8.42 -14.75 8.91
CA SER A 332 -9.54 -14.70 9.84
C SER A 332 -9.19 -13.90 11.10
N ALA A 333 -10.19 -13.54 11.90
CA ALA A 333 -9.97 -12.96 13.22
C ALA A 333 -9.25 -13.95 14.14
N GLN A 334 -9.64 -15.23 14.08
CA GLN A 334 -8.98 -16.28 14.86
C GLN A 334 -7.48 -16.40 14.55
N GLU A 335 -7.10 -16.26 13.28
CA GLU A 335 -5.69 -16.29 12.89
C GLU A 335 -4.92 -15.07 13.40
N LEU A 336 -5.53 -13.89 13.35
CA LEU A 336 -4.89 -12.69 13.91
C LEU A 336 -4.71 -12.80 15.43
N GLU A 337 -5.71 -13.34 16.15
CA GLU A 337 -5.63 -13.64 17.58
C GLU A 337 -4.51 -14.64 17.88
N GLU A 338 -4.42 -15.71 17.09
CA GLU A 338 -3.37 -16.72 17.24
C GLU A 338 -1.98 -16.13 16.98
N LEU A 339 -1.82 -15.29 15.95
CA LEU A 339 -0.57 -14.58 15.71
C LEU A 339 -0.20 -13.65 16.89
N ALA A 340 -1.18 -13.05 17.57
CA ALA A 340 -0.93 -12.27 18.76
C ALA A 340 -0.41 -13.15 19.91
N ARG A 341 -1.03 -14.32 20.12
CA ARG A 341 -0.56 -15.32 21.09
C ARG A 341 0.87 -15.77 20.79
N LEU A 342 1.19 -16.06 19.53
CA LEU A 342 2.52 -16.46 19.10
C LEU A 342 3.56 -15.37 19.30
N ALA A 343 3.21 -14.12 19.02
CA ALA A 343 4.11 -12.99 19.25
C ALA A 343 4.41 -12.76 20.74
N ASP A 344 3.46 -13.05 21.65
CA ASP A 344 3.68 -12.99 23.10
C ASP A 344 4.53 -14.17 23.60
N GLU A 345 4.27 -15.39 23.12
CA GLU A 345 4.96 -16.60 23.59
C GLU A 345 6.40 -16.70 23.05
N TYR A 346 6.57 -16.46 21.75
CA TYR A 346 7.83 -16.70 21.06
C TYR A 346 8.66 -15.43 20.87
N GLY A 347 8.00 -14.28 20.76
CA GLY A 347 8.62 -12.99 20.48
C GLY A 347 8.59 -12.02 21.67
N ASN A 348 8.38 -10.73 21.35
CA ASN A 348 8.27 -9.65 22.33
C ASN A 348 6.91 -8.93 22.32
N GLY A 349 5.86 -9.60 21.86
CA GLY A 349 4.52 -8.98 21.75
C GLY A 349 4.41 -7.93 20.64
N SER A 350 5.21 -8.04 19.56
CA SER A 350 5.13 -7.14 18.41
C SER A 350 4.97 -7.89 17.09
N LEU A 351 3.98 -7.43 16.29
CA LEU A 351 3.67 -7.87 14.94
C LEU A 351 3.91 -6.72 13.95
N ARG A 352 4.33 -7.04 12.71
CA ARG A 352 4.54 -6.04 11.66
C ARG A 352 3.78 -6.38 10.39
N THR A 353 2.81 -5.56 9.98
CA THR A 353 2.15 -5.71 8.68
C THR A 353 3.00 -5.08 7.57
N CYS A 354 2.99 -5.70 6.38
CA CYS A 354 3.83 -5.30 5.26
C CYS A 354 2.99 -4.72 4.11
N ASN A 355 3.60 -3.87 3.30
CA ASN A 355 3.02 -3.38 2.03
C ASN A 355 2.90 -4.48 0.96
N SER A 356 3.56 -5.62 1.14
CA SER A 356 3.32 -6.88 0.42
C SER A 356 2.06 -7.63 0.89
N GLN A 357 1.30 -7.06 1.83
CA GLN A 357 0.13 -7.67 2.47
C GLN A 357 0.44 -8.87 3.38
N ASN A 358 1.71 -9.06 3.73
CA ASN A 358 2.18 -10.08 4.66
C ASN A 358 2.28 -9.55 6.11
N ILE A 359 2.64 -10.42 7.04
CA ILE A 359 2.84 -10.08 8.45
C ILE A 359 4.12 -10.71 9.01
N VAL A 360 4.74 -10.09 10.01
CA VAL A 360 6.00 -10.54 10.62
C VAL A 360 5.82 -10.67 12.14
N ILE A 361 6.27 -11.79 12.71
CA ILE A 361 6.50 -11.95 14.15
C ILE A 361 7.94 -11.53 14.45
N THR A 362 8.15 -10.69 15.45
CA THR A 362 9.46 -10.12 15.74
C THR A 362 10.06 -10.63 17.04
N SER A 363 11.39 -10.53 17.13
CA SER A 363 12.17 -10.71 18.36
C SER A 363 12.10 -12.13 18.92
N VAL A 364 12.05 -13.12 18.02
CA VAL A 364 12.04 -14.54 18.38
C VAL A 364 13.45 -15.01 18.68
N SER A 365 13.71 -15.53 19.89
CA SER A 365 15.04 -16.03 20.24
C SER A 365 15.40 -17.28 19.45
N ASP A 366 16.70 -17.49 19.19
CA ASP A 366 17.22 -18.61 18.40
C ASP A 366 16.66 -19.97 18.83
N GLU A 367 16.61 -20.21 20.14
CA GLU A 367 16.09 -21.43 20.75
C GLU A 367 14.58 -21.66 20.54
N LYS A 368 13.82 -20.60 20.24
CA LYS A 368 12.37 -20.63 20.09
C LYS A 368 11.91 -20.76 18.64
N VAL A 369 12.80 -20.55 17.66
CA VAL A 369 12.47 -20.59 16.24
C VAL A 369 11.89 -21.94 15.84
N GLU A 370 12.55 -23.05 16.18
CA GLU A 370 12.10 -24.39 15.78
C GLU A 370 10.71 -24.71 16.33
N ALA A 371 10.46 -24.36 17.59
CA ALA A 371 9.16 -24.57 18.24
C ALA A 371 8.05 -23.73 17.58
N LEU A 372 8.31 -22.45 17.30
CA LEU A 372 7.35 -21.58 16.60
C LEU A 372 7.00 -22.14 15.20
N LEU A 373 7.98 -22.69 14.47
CA LEU A 373 7.75 -23.25 13.13
C LEU A 373 6.82 -24.47 13.14
N GLN A 374 6.56 -25.10 14.30
CA GLN A 374 5.62 -26.22 14.41
C GLN A 374 4.16 -25.79 14.67
N GLU A 375 3.91 -24.51 14.86
CA GLU A 375 2.58 -24.00 15.20
C GLU A 375 1.58 -24.17 14.05
N ASN A 376 0.37 -24.65 14.38
CA ASN A 376 -0.59 -25.10 13.37
C ASN A 376 -1.02 -23.99 12.39
N VAL A 377 -1.14 -22.75 12.87
CA VAL A 377 -1.50 -21.61 12.02
C VAL A 377 -0.46 -21.33 10.92
N LEU A 378 0.82 -21.66 11.17
CA LEU A 378 1.90 -21.45 10.21
C LEU A 378 1.87 -22.47 9.05
N LYS A 379 1.04 -23.51 9.12
CA LYS A 379 0.78 -24.37 7.95
C LYS A 379 0.08 -23.61 6.83
N ARG A 380 -0.81 -22.68 7.18
CA ARG A 380 -1.47 -21.78 6.20
C ARG A 380 -0.70 -20.48 6.04
N LEU A 381 -0.28 -19.88 7.14
CA LEU A 381 0.49 -18.63 7.17
C LEU A 381 1.99 -18.94 7.18
N THR A 382 2.47 -19.63 6.14
CA THR A 382 3.82 -20.20 6.13
C THR A 382 4.91 -19.14 6.00
N PRO A 383 6.04 -19.28 6.72
CA PRO A 383 7.25 -18.50 6.46
C PRO A 383 7.98 -18.93 5.18
N PHE A 384 7.66 -20.10 4.62
CA PHE A 384 8.30 -20.64 3.42
C PHE A 384 7.28 -20.82 2.28
N PRO A 385 6.63 -19.74 1.82
CA PRO A 385 5.74 -19.81 0.67
C PRO A 385 6.52 -20.13 -0.62
N GLN A 386 5.84 -20.72 -1.59
CA GLN A 386 6.40 -20.98 -2.92
C GLN A 386 6.45 -19.70 -3.80
N HIS A 387 7.18 -19.78 -4.92
CA HIS A 387 7.63 -18.66 -5.74
C HIS A 387 6.52 -17.71 -6.25
N PHE A 388 5.30 -18.20 -6.47
CA PHE A 388 4.19 -17.40 -6.98
C PHE A 388 3.33 -16.86 -5.83
N SER A 389 2.89 -17.72 -4.91
CA SER A 389 2.06 -17.30 -3.77
C SER A 389 2.78 -16.31 -2.85
N ALA A 390 4.09 -16.46 -2.68
CA ALA A 390 4.91 -15.57 -1.86
C ALA A 390 4.87 -14.12 -2.33
N PHE A 391 4.76 -13.92 -3.65
CA PHE A 391 4.84 -12.61 -4.31
C PHE A 391 3.53 -12.22 -5.01
N ALA A 392 2.42 -12.77 -4.55
CA ALA A 392 1.07 -12.48 -5.03
C ALA A 392 0.41 -11.35 -4.22
N VAL A 393 0.13 -10.22 -4.88
CA VAL A 393 -0.60 -9.08 -4.29
C VAL A 393 -1.92 -8.90 -5.01
N SER A 394 -2.98 -8.65 -4.25
CA SER A 394 -4.31 -8.41 -4.82
C SER A 394 -5.06 -7.28 -4.10
N CYS A 395 -5.80 -6.49 -4.88
CA CYS A 395 -6.76 -5.56 -4.30
C CYS A 395 -8.03 -6.28 -3.85
N THR A 396 -8.94 -5.58 -3.16
CA THR A 396 -10.22 -6.14 -2.69
C THR A 396 -11.10 -6.74 -3.78
N GLY A 397 -11.06 -6.22 -5.01
CA GLY A 397 -11.89 -6.75 -6.11
C GLY A 397 -13.39 -6.49 -5.94
N ILE A 398 -14.20 -7.08 -6.84
CA ILE A 398 -15.65 -6.88 -6.91
C ILE A 398 -16.40 -7.40 -5.69
N GLU A 399 -15.77 -8.25 -4.87
CA GLU A 399 -16.34 -8.79 -3.64
C GLU A 399 -16.90 -7.66 -2.75
N PHE A 400 -16.11 -6.61 -2.50
CA PHE A 400 -16.53 -5.48 -1.68
C PHE A 400 -16.29 -4.09 -2.30
N CYS A 401 -15.51 -3.98 -3.38
CA CYS A 401 -15.17 -2.68 -3.94
C CYS A 401 -16.22 -2.17 -4.93
N ASN A 402 -16.76 -0.97 -4.67
CA ASN A 402 -17.70 -0.28 -5.55
C ASN A 402 -17.13 0.17 -6.91
N LEU A 403 -15.80 0.11 -7.10
CA LEU A 403 -15.13 0.51 -8.34
C LEU A 403 -14.59 -0.68 -9.14
N ALA A 404 -14.54 -1.86 -8.54
CA ALA A 404 -14.01 -3.04 -9.20
C ALA A 404 -15.05 -3.61 -10.16
N ILE A 405 -14.57 -4.11 -11.29
CA ILE A 405 -15.39 -4.73 -12.33
C ILE A 405 -15.25 -6.25 -12.37
N VAL A 406 -14.27 -6.82 -11.65
CA VAL A 406 -14.02 -8.27 -11.55
C VAL A 406 -13.55 -8.66 -10.15
N GLU A 407 -13.67 -9.95 -9.82
CA GLU A 407 -13.12 -10.56 -8.60
C GLU A 407 -11.59 -10.61 -8.70
N THR A 408 -10.87 -10.42 -7.58
CA THR A 408 -9.40 -10.44 -7.60
C THR A 408 -8.73 -11.19 -6.46
N LYS A 409 -9.25 -11.22 -5.24
CA LYS A 409 -8.53 -11.87 -4.13
C LYS A 409 -8.55 -13.37 -4.31
N GLU A 410 -9.73 -13.96 -4.49
CA GLU A 410 -9.86 -15.40 -4.64
C GLU A 410 -9.25 -15.88 -5.96
N ARG A 411 -9.44 -15.12 -7.04
CA ARG A 411 -8.83 -15.41 -8.34
C ARG A 411 -7.30 -15.39 -8.30
N MET A 412 -6.70 -14.40 -7.66
CA MET A 412 -5.25 -14.33 -7.51
C MET A 412 -4.72 -15.46 -6.65
N ARG A 413 -5.42 -15.82 -5.56
CA ARG A 413 -5.07 -16.95 -4.68
C ARG A 413 -5.07 -18.28 -5.44
N GLN A 414 -6.13 -18.54 -6.20
CA GLN A 414 -6.25 -19.75 -7.02
C GLN A 414 -5.18 -19.81 -8.12
N LEU A 415 -4.95 -18.69 -8.81
CA LEU A 415 -3.95 -18.62 -9.88
C LEU A 415 -2.53 -18.85 -9.35
N ALA A 416 -2.15 -18.19 -8.26
CA ALA A 416 -0.83 -18.35 -7.68
C ALA A 416 -0.59 -19.78 -7.18
N GLY A 417 -1.56 -20.37 -6.47
CA GLY A 417 -1.48 -21.76 -6.02
C GLY A 417 -1.39 -22.76 -7.17
N TYR A 418 -2.17 -22.54 -8.24
CA TYR A 418 -2.07 -23.37 -9.44
C TYR A 418 -0.66 -23.29 -10.07
N LEU A 419 -0.08 -22.09 -10.17
CA LEU A 419 1.25 -21.93 -10.74
C LEU A 419 2.35 -22.55 -9.86
N ASP A 420 2.23 -22.43 -8.53
CA ASP A 420 3.15 -23.11 -7.59
C ASP A 420 3.13 -24.64 -7.78
N GLU A 421 1.97 -25.23 -8.08
CA GLU A 421 1.86 -26.68 -8.32
C GLU A 421 2.38 -27.13 -9.69
N HIS A 422 2.39 -26.25 -10.70
CA HIS A 422 2.60 -26.62 -12.10
C HIS A 422 3.87 -26.02 -12.73
N VAL A 423 4.51 -25.06 -12.06
CA VAL A 423 5.66 -24.33 -12.59
C VAL A 423 6.77 -24.28 -11.54
N GLU A 424 7.89 -24.90 -11.87
CA GLU A 424 9.10 -24.85 -11.06
C GLU A 424 10.05 -23.77 -11.60
N LEU A 425 10.39 -22.79 -10.78
CA LEU A 425 11.36 -21.72 -11.05
C LEU A 425 12.38 -21.66 -9.91
N ASP A 426 13.58 -21.16 -10.24
CA ASP A 426 14.68 -20.84 -9.32
C ASP A 426 14.60 -19.40 -8.77
N GLU A 427 13.77 -18.55 -9.36
CA GLU A 427 13.56 -17.15 -8.98
C GLU A 427 12.06 -16.86 -8.80
N PRO A 428 11.68 -16.02 -7.82
CA PRO A 428 10.29 -15.64 -7.63
C PRO A 428 9.78 -14.69 -8.73
N ILE A 429 8.46 -14.68 -8.93
CA ILE A 429 7.80 -13.77 -9.88
C ILE A 429 6.75 -12.95 -9.13
N ARG A 430 6.92 -11.62 -9.13
CA ARG A 430 5.96 -10.69 -8.52
C ARG A 430 4.72 -10.56 -9.38
N MET A 431 3.59 -10.98 -8.83
CA MET A 431 2.32 -11.02 -9.53
C MET A 431 1.27 -10.17 -8.83
N HIS A 432 0.77 -9.14 -9.50
CA HIS A 432 -0.12 -8.16 -8.88
C HIS A 432 -1.45 -8.04 -9.65
N MET A 433 -2.57 -8.31 -8.97
CA MET A 433 -3.91 -8.28 -9.58
C MET A 433 -4.76 -7.12 -9.07
N VAL A 434 -5.41 -6.42 -10.00
CA VAL A 434 -6.29 -5.27 -9.70
C VAL A 434 -7.61 -5.36 -10.44
N GLY A 435 -8.71 -5.08 -9.75
CA GLY A 435 -10.06 -5.23 -10.30
C GLY A 435 -10.53 -4.05 -11.15
N CYS A 436 -9.74 -2.97 -11.23
CA CYS A 436 -10.02 -1.78 -12.04
C CYS A 436 -8.75 -0.92 -12.25
N PRO A 437 -8.77 0.11 -13.13
CA PRO A 437 -7.62 0.97 -13.41
C PRO A 437 -7.09 1.81 -12.23
N ASN A 438 -7.75 1.84 -11.07
CA ASN A 438 -7.25 2.56 -9.88
C ASN A 438 -5.96 1.95 -9.29
N ALA A 439 -5.67 0.69 -9.65
CA ALA A 439 -4.43 -0.01 -9.32
C ALA A 439 -4.06 -0.06 -7.82
N CYS A 440 -5.03 -0.37 -6.96
CA CYS A 440 -4.77 -0.49 -5.51
C CYS A 440 -3.80 -1.63 -5.14
N GLY A 441 -3.81 -2.71 -5.92
CA GLY A 441 -2.84 -3.83 -5.84
C GLY A 441 -1.55 -3.57 -6.64
N GLN A 442 -1.33 -2.34 -7.13
CA GLN A 442 -0.03 -1.90 -7.64
C GLN A 442 0.50 -2.71 -8.85
N ARG A 443 -0.37 -3.09 -9.80
CA ARG A 443 0.01 -3.92 -10.95
C ARG A 443 1.18 -3.37 -11.76
N GLN A 444 1.36 -2.05 -11.82
CA GLN A 444 2.38 -1.39 -12.66
C GLN A 444 3.82 -1.78 -12.30
N ILE A 445 4.07 -2.13 -11.04
CA ILE A 445 5.43 -2.39 -10.51
C ILE A 445 5.71 -3.89 -10.36
N ALA A 446 4.86 -4.73 -10.95
CA ALA A 446 4.98 -6.18 -10.89
C ALA A 446 5.68 -6.72 -12.14
N ASP A 447 6.34 -7.86 -11.97
CA ASP A 447 6.87 -8.65 -13.09
C ASP A 447 5.72 -9.03 -14.03
N ILE A 448 4.60 -9.50 -13.48
CA ILE A 448 3.36 -9.77 -14.19
C ILE A 448 2.19 -9.05 -13.50
N GLY A 449 1.56 -8.12 -14.21
CA GLY A 449 0.41 -7.36 -13.73
C GLY A 449 -0.89 -7.78 -14.41
N PHE A 450 -1.97 -7.88 -13.63
CA PHE A 450 -3.31 -8.18 -14.14
C PHE A 450 -4.26 -7.02 -13.87
N GLN A 451 -4.89 -6.50 -14.91
CA GLN A 451 -5.93 -5.48 -14.78
C GLN A 451 -7.28 -6.02 -15.24
N GLY A 452 -8.24 -6.04 -14.32
CA GLY A 452 -9.60 -6.46 -14.58
C GLY A 452 -10.26 -5.69 -15.71
N ALA A 453 -11.00 -6.43 -16.53
CA ALA A 453 -11.78 -5.99 -17.67
C ALA A 453 -13.03 -6.88 -17.79
N LEU A 454 -13.97 -6.48 -18.64
CA LEU A 454 -15.09 -7.33 -19.04
C LEU A 454 -14.99 -7.63 -20.53
N ILE A 455 -15.37 -8.83 -20.93
CA ILE A 455 -15.48 -9.23 -22.34
C ILE A 455 -16.88 -9.80 -22.58
N LYS A 456 -17.45 -9.51 -23.75
CA LYS A 456 -18.72 -10.09 -24.17
C LYS A 456 -18.45 -11.45 -24.80
N THR A 457 -19.08 -12.49 -24.26
CA THR A 457 -19.09 -13.85 -24.81
C THR A 457 -20.50 -14.21 -25.28
N GLU A 458 -20.68 -15.35 -25.93
CA GLU A 458 -22.01 -15.87 -26.31
C GLU A 458 -22.93 -16.02 -25.09
N THR A 459 -22.35 -16.41 -23.95
CA THR A 459 -23.06 -16.59 -22.67
C THR A 459 -23.23 -15.31 -21.86
N GLY A 460 -22.85 -14.15 -22.41
CA GLY A 460 -22.95 -12.84 -21.76
C GLY A 460 -21.61 -12.24 -21.37
N MET A 461 -21.63 -11.19 -20.53
CA MET A 461 -20.43 -10.52 -20.06
C MET A 461 -19.69 -11.41 -19.06
N LYS A 462 -18.42 -11.73 -19.34
CA LYS A 462 -17.53 -12.46 -18.44
C LYS A 462 -16.38 -11.59 -17.97
N ASP A 463 -15.82 -11.94 -16.82
CA ASP A 463 -14.62 -11.33 -16.31
C ASP A 463 -13.39 -11.74 -17.12
N ALA A 464 -12.55 -10.75 -17.39
CA ALA A 464 -11.33 -10.92 -18.14
C ALA A 464 -10.24 -10.02 -17.57
N PHE A 465 -9.01 -10.22 -18.04
CA PHE A 465 -7.86 -9.46 -17.60
C PHE A 465 -7.00 -9.05 -18.79
N ASP A 466 -6.57 -7.80 -18.76
CA ASP A 466 -5.43 -7.33 -19.52
C ASP A 466 -4.15 -7.75 -18.76
N ILE A 467 -3.18 -8.34 -19.46
CA ILE A 467 -1.87 -8.77 -18.91
C ILE A 467 -0.80 -7.71 -19.21
N TYR A 468 0.08 -7.48 -18.24
CA TYR A 468 1.19 -6.55 -18.34
C TYR A 468 2.49 -7.22 -17.84
N ILE A 469 3.65 -6.90 -18.44
CA ILE A 469 4.94 -7.49 -18.03
C ILE A 469 6.08 -6.48 -17.88
N GLY A 470 7.05 -6.76 -17.01
CA GLY A 470 8.33 -6.06 -16.93
C GLY A 470 8.36 -4.79 -16.08
N GLY A 471 7.60 -4.75 -14.97
CA GLY A 471 7.59 -3.62 -14.03
C GLY A 471 8.56 -3.86 -12.88
N THR A 472 9.21 -2.80 -12.41
CA THR A 472 10.05 -2.82 -11.21
C THR A 472 10.15 -1.43 -10.58
N LEU A 473 10.57 -1.37 -9.32
CA LEU A 473 11.12 -0.17 -8.67
C LEU A 473 12.64 -0.36 -8.42
N GLY A 474 13.29 0.59 -7.75
CA GLY A 474 14.73 0.63 -7.54
C GLY A 474 15.47 1.38 -8.65
N GLU A 475 16.77 1.09 -8.84
CA GLU A 475 17.65 1.78 -9.79
C GLU A 475 17.09 1.84 -11.22
N ASN A 476 16.42 0.76 -11.66
CA ASN A 476 15.82 0.63 -12.99
C ASN A 476 14.29 0.80 -12.95
N ALA A 477 13.78 1.64 -12.05
CA ALA A 477 12.33 1.80 -11.85
C ALA A 477 11.60 2.10 -13.17
N GLN A 478 10.67 1.22 -13.53
CA GLN A 478 9.84 1.37 -14.71
C GLN A 478 8.51 0.64 -14.55
N PHE A 479 7.50 1.10 -15.27
CA PHE A 479 6.20 0.43 -15.28
C PHE A 479 6.16 -0.71 -16.28
N ASN A 480 5.41 -1.75 -15.95
CA ASN A 480 5.13 -2.83 -16.88
C ASN A 480 4.36 -2.38 -18.12
N GLN A 481 4.58 -3.12 -19.20
CA GLN A 481 4.02 -2.84 -20.51
C GLN A 481 2.83 -3.76 -20.79
N LYS A 482 1.78 -3.21 -21.39
CA LYS A 482 0.55 -3.95 -21.70
C LYS A 482 0.79 -4.89 -22.89
N LEU A 483 0.41 -6.15 -22.75
CA LEU A 483 0.28 -7.08 -23.87
C LEU A 483 -1.13 -6.97 -24.49
N LYS A 484 -1.22 -7.19 -25.79
CA LYS A 484 -2.48 -7.24 -26.55
C LYS A 484 -3.21 -8.55 -26.26
N GLY A 485 -4.54 -8.48 -26.32
CA GLY A 485 -5.42 -9.59 -25.98
C GLY A 485 -5.98 -9.47 -24.56
N ARG A 486 -7.21 -9.91 -24.37
CA ARG A 486 -7.84 -10.08 -23.06
C ARG A 486 -8.01 -11.56 -22.79
N VAL A 487 -7.65 -11.97 -21.60
CA VAL A 487 -7.74 -13.37 -21.17
C VAL A 487 -8.92 -13.51 -20.22
N LEU A 488 -9.79 -14.47 -20.46
CA LEU A 488 -10.86 -14.80 -19.51
C LEU A 488 -10.26 -15.15 -18.16
N GLY A 489 -10.90 -14.71 -17.06
CA GLY A 489 -10.32 -14.86 -15.73
C GLY A 489 -10.01 -16.31 -15.35
N ASP A 490 -10.85 -17.25 -15.79
CA ASP A 490 -10.68 -18.69 -15.57
C ASP A 490 -9.63 -19.33 -16.48
N GLN A 491 -9.21 -18.65 -17.55
CA GLN A 491 -8.18 -19.13 -18.50
C GLN A 491 -6.80 -18.52 -18.28
N LEU A 492 -6.62 -17.67 -17.25
CA LEU A 492 -5.34 -17.01 -16.96
C LEU A 492 -4.17 -17.99 -16.87
N HIS A 493 -4.36 -19.11 -16.17
CA HIS A 493 -3.33 -20.13 -16.02
C HIS A 493 -2.86 -20.70 -17.37
N ARG A 494 -3.79 -20.97 -18.31
CA ARG A 494 -3.46 -21.52 -19.64
C ARG A 494 -2.61 -20.58 -20.48
N VAL A 495 -2.80 -19.27 -20.30
CA VAL A 495 -1.98 -18.26 -20.99
C VAL A 495 -0.64 -18.05 -20.28
N LEU A 496 -0.56 -18.17 -18.95
CA LEU A 496 0.70 -17.96 -18.23
C LEU A 496 1.69 -19.12 -18.35
N LEU A 497 1.22 -20.37 -18.40
CA LEU A 497 2.10 -21.54 -18.53
C LEU A 497 3.12 -21.41 -19.68
N PRO A 498 2.74 -21.14 -20.95
CA PRO A 498 3.71 -21.01 -22.04
C PRO A 498 4.63 -19.78 -21.90
N LEU A 499 4.18 -18.71 -21.25
CA LEU A 499 5.00 -17.52 -20.98
C LEU A 499 6.10 -17.84 -19.96
N LEU A 500 5.74 -18.58 -18.92
CA LEU A 500 6.64 -18.98 -17.84
C LEU A 500 7.61 -20.07 -18.29
N ALA A 501 7.16 -21.01 -19.13
CA ALA A 501 8.03 -22.00 -19.76
C ALA A 501 9.12 -21.32 -20.59
N TYR A 502 8.75 -20.32 -21.40
CA TYR A 502 9.72 -19.55 -22.17
C TYR A 502 10.74 -18.82 -21.30
N TYR A 503 10.29 -18.17 -20.23
CA TYR A 503 11.20 -17.55 -19.27
C TYR A 503 12.17 -18.59 -18.68
N LYS A 504 11.66 -19.74 -18.24
CA LYS A 504 12.48 -20.82 -17.67
C LYS A 504 13.52 -21.36 -18.65
N GLU A 505 13.14 -21.55 -19.90
CA GLU A 505 13.98 -22.16 -20.93
C GLU A 505 15.07 -21.21 -21.43
N GLU A 506 14.77 -19.91 -21.52
CA GLU A 506 15.62 -18.95 -22.21
C GLU A 506 16.30 -17.95 -21.27
N LYS A 507 16.02 -18.00 -19.96
CA LYS A 507 16.71 -17.19 -18.96
C LYS A 507 18.18 -17.58 -18.85
N GLN A 508 19.00 -16.58 -18.54
CA GLN A 508 20.37 -16.80 -18.11
C GLN A 508 20.40 -17.14 -16.61
N THR A 509 21.49 -17.77 -16.16
CA THR A 509 21.68 -18.08 -14.74
C THR A 509 21.60 -16.82 -13.88
N GLY A 510 20.73 -16.83 -12.85
CA GLY A 510 20.51 -15.68 -11.96
C GLY A 510 19.75 -14.51 -12.59
N GLU A 511 19.23 -14.66 -13.81
CA GLU A 511 18.45 -13.61 -14.46
C GLU A 511 17.01 -13.59 -13.93
N SER A 512 16.62 -12.48 -13.29
CA SER A 512 15.24 -12.24 -12.86
C SER A 512 14.28 -12.07 -14.05
N PHE A 513 12.98 -12.26 -13.83
CA PHE A 513 11.97 -12.06 -14.88
C PHE A 513 12.03 -10.66 -15.49
N PHE A 514 12.23 -9.64 -14.64
CA PHE A 514 12.42 -8.26 -15.09
C PHE A 514 13.60 -8.11 -16.06
N GLN A 515 14.78 -8.61 -15.68
CA GLN A 515 15.99 -8.54 -16.51
C GLN A 515 15.79 -9.30 -17.84
N PHE A 516 15.15 -10.46 -17.77
CA PHE A 516 14.81 -11.24 -18.96
C PHE A 516 13.91 -10.46 -19.92
N VAL A 517 12.82 -9.85 -19.43
CA VAL A 517 11.94 -8.99 -20.25
C VAL A 517 12.69 -7.80 -20.84
N GLN A 518 13.63 -7.20 -20.10
CA GLN A 518 14.49 -6.13 -20.63
C GLN A 518 15.40 -6.61 -21.77
N ARG A 519 15.90 -7.83 -21.69
CA ARG A 519 16.78 -8.41 -22.71
C ARG A 519 16.03 -8.83 -23.97
N VAL A 520 14.90 -9.53 -23.84
CA VAL A 520 14.19 -10.13 -24.99
C VAL A 520 13.06 -9.27 -25.54
N GLY A 521 12.66 -8.23 -24.81
CA GLY A 521 11.51 -7.39 -25.16
C GLY A 521 10.17 -8.09 -24.93
N THR A 522 9.07 -7.40 -25.28
CA THR A 522 7.70 -7.90 -25.05
C THR A 522 7.16 -8.74 -26.20
N GLU A 523 7.77 -8.67 -27.38
CA GLU A 523 7.27 -9.33 -28.60
C GLU A 523 7.22 -10.86 -28.49
N PRO A 524 8.25 -11.56 -27.98
CA PRO A 524 8.18 -13.01 -27.80
C PRO A 524 7.08 -13.47 -26.82
N PHE A 525 6.75 -12.65 -25.83
CA PHE A 525 5.62 -12.89 -24.93
C PHE A 525 4.29 -12.66 -25.62
N GLN A 526 4.20 -11.63 -26.48
CA GLN A 526 3.00 -11.33 -27.24
C GLN A 526 2.63 -12.47 -28.19
N GLU A 527 3.61 -13.03 -28.89
CA GLU A 527 3.41 -14.18 -29.79
C GLU A 527 2.80 -15.38 -29.05
N ARG A 528 3.30 -15.66 -27.85
CA ARG A 528 2.80 -16.77 -27.02
C ARG A 528 1.39 -16.51 -26.47
N ILE A 529 1.08 -15.27 -26.09
CA ILE A 529 -0.31 -14.92 -25.74
C ILE A 529 -1.23 -15.13 -26.93
N ASN A 530 -0.84 -14.70 -28.13
CA ASN A 530 -1.66 -14.88 -29.32
C ASN A 530 -1.91 -16.37 -29.61
N ALA A 531 -0.85 -17.19 -29.60
CA ALA A 531 -0.96 -18.62 -29.82
C ALA A 531 -1.83 -19.32 -28.76
N ALA A 532 -1.68 -18.94 -27.47
CA ALA A 532 -2.51 -19.49 -26.39
C ALA A 532 -3.98 -19.08 -26.55
N LEU A 533 -4.26 -17.84 -26.97
CA LEU A 533 -5.62 -17.37 -27.22
C LEU A 533 -6.26 -18.04 -28.44
N GLU A 534 -5.49 -18.29 -29.50
CA GLU A 534 -5.95 -19.03 -30.69
C GLU A 534 -6.35 -20.47 -30.35
N GLN A 535 -5.65 -21.12 -29.42
CA GLN A 535 -6.01 -22.47 -28.95
C GLN A 535 -7.27 -22.50 -28.05
N LEU A 536 -7.68 -21.35 -27.51
CA LEU A 536 -8.84 -21.21 -26.61
C LEU A 536 -10.09 -20.69 -27.32
N ALA A 537 -9.93 -20.11 -28.51
CA ALA A 537 -11.00 -19.66 -29.39
C ALA A 537 -11.63 -20.85 -30.13
#